data_AF-A0A535K0E1-F1
#
_entry.id   AF-A0A535K0E1-F1
#
_cell.length_a   1.000
_cell.length_b   1.000
_cell.length_c   1.000
_cell.angle_alpha   90.00
_cell.angle_beta   90.00
_cell.angle_gamma   90.00
#
_symmetry.space_group_name_H-M   'P 1'
#
loop_
_entity.id
_entity.type
_entity.pdbx_description
1 polymer ?
#
loop_
_entity_poly.entity_id
_entity_poly.type
_entity_poly.pdbx_seq_one_letter_code
_entity_poly.pdbx_strand_id
1 'polypeptide(L)'
;MHASLVPTATDLAELLGYVLGNPFLFISSSTVMTTGLVLGAVAMSLVPRGAPALRIAAPPLAMVLAYFGLGSMVLATEIFARFHAAIPDATETQLASGIGHLVEAAAGVAVLFPHLRRRSRHAWIVANAVAAAYWMAQVLVITPPWFAFQGQLEVVRMLALATLAAGALVSLVLWRAAPRPA
;
A
#
# COMPACT_ATOMS: atom_id res chain seq x y z
N MET A 1 30.49 14.46 24.85
CA MET A 1 29.47 15.06 23.96
C MET A 1 28.11 14.81 24.59
N HIS A 2 27.32 15.86 24.85
CA HIS A 2 25.94 15.69 25.29
C HIS A 2 25.07 15.46 24.06
N ALA A 3 24.64 14.22 23.83
CA ALA A 3 23.64 13.93 22.82
C ALA A 3 22.30 14.46 23.33
N SER A 4 21.80 15.54 22.72
CA SER A 4 20.43 15.99 22.94
C SER A 4 19.47 14.89 22.51
N LEU A 5 18.49 14.56 23.35
CA LEU A 5 17.38 13.66 22.98
C LEU A 5 16.45 14.27 21.93
N VAL A 6 16.53 15.59 21.74
CA VAL A 6 15.73 16.34 20.78
C VAL A 6 16.60 16.71 19.59
N PRO A 7 16.26 16.28 18.35
CA PRO A 7 17.00 16.63 17.16
C PRO A 7 17.10 18.14 16.97
N THR A 8 18.28 18.63 16.65
CA THR A 8 18.50 20.03 16.25
C THR A 8 18.10 20.26 14.79
N ALA A 9 17.95 21.52 14.38
CA ALA A 9 17.69 21.85 12.97
C ALA A 9 18.78 21.33 12.03
N THR A 10 20.03 21.29 12.51
CA THR A 10 21.18 20.75 11.77
C THR A 10 21.09 19.24 11.64
N ASP A 11 20.71 18.52 12.70
CA ASP A 11 20.49 17.06 12.65
C ASP A 11 19.38 16.70 11.66
N LEU A 12 18.31 17.50 11.61
CA LEU A 12 17.22 17.32 10.64
C LEU A 12 17.67 17.62 9.21
N ALA A 13 18.51 18.64 9.00
CA ALA A 13 19.05 18.98 7.68
C ALA A 13 20.05 17.92 7.17
N GLU A 14 20.89 17.38 8.05
CA GLU A 14 21.82 16.28 7.74
C GLU A 14 21.07 14.98 7.47
N LEU A 15 20.04 14.67 8.25
CA LEU A 15 19.15 13.55 7.97
C LEU A 15 18.45 13.69 6.62
N LEU A 16 17.95 14.89 6.29
CA LEU A 16 17.36 15.17 4.98
C LEU A 16 18.40 15.00 3.86
N GLY A 17 19.59 15.55 4.02
CA GLY A 17 20.68 15.42 3.05
C GLY A 17 21.11 13.97 2.87
N TYR A 18 21.20 13.20 3.96
CA TYR A 18 21.50 11.78 3.94
C TYR A 18 20.41 10.96 3.23
N VAL A 19 19.13 11.22 3.54
CA VAL A 19 17.99 10.56 2.87
C VAL A 19 17.92 10.89 1.39
N LEU A 20 18.19 12.15 1.00
CA LEU A 20 18.21 12.58 -0.40
C LEU A 20 19.45 12.03 -1.16
N GLY A 21 20.58 11.86 -0.48
CA GLY A 21 21.81 11.30 -1.04
C GLY A 21 21.83 9.77 -1.11
N ASN A 22 20.93 9.09 -0.42
CA ASN A 22 20.86 7.63 -0.32
C ASN A 22 19.46 7.12 -0.72
N PRO A 23 19.07 7.24 -1.99
CA PRO A 23 17.71 6.91 -2.46
C PRO A 23 17.32 5.44 -2.25
N PHE A 24 18.29 4.54 -2.05
CA PHE A 24 18.04 3.13 -1.72
C PHE A 24 17.42 2.92 -0.33
N LEU A 25 17.51 3.90 0.59
CA LEU A 25 16.85 3.82 1.90
C LEU A 25 15.32 3.78 1.78
N PHE A 26 14.76 4.35 0.70
CA PHE A 26 13.32 4.26 0.42
C PHE A 26 12.89 2.86 -0.02
N ILE A 27 13.82 2.03 -0.51
CA ILE A 27 13.54 0.64 -0.84
C ILE A 27 13.15 -0.10 0.45
N SER A 28 13.88 0.11 1.56
CA SER A 28 13.58 -0.55 2.85
C SER A 28 12.46 0.11 3.68
N SER A 29 11.89 1.24 3.24
CA SER A 29 10.98 2.09 4.04
C SER A 29 9.48 1.75 3.85
N SER A 30 9.16 0.53 3.45
CA SER A 30 7.77 0.08 3.25
C SER A 30 7.07 -0.33 4.56
N THR A 31 7.82 -0.49 5.66
CA THR A 31 7.39 -1.04 6.96
C THR A 31 6.48 -0.13 7.80
N VAL A 32 6.64 1.20 7.73
CA VAL A 32 5.88 2.14 8.58
C VAL A 32 4.40 2.18 8.19
N MET A 33 4.14 2.07 6.88
CA MET A 33 2.79 2.13 6.32
C MET A 33 1.98 0.86 6.62
N THR A 34 2.64 -0.30 6.54
CA THR A 34 2.03 -1.60 6.80
C THR A 34 1.61 -1.76 8.24
N THR A 35 2.48 -1.30 9.15
CA THR A 35 2.20 -1.28 10.59
C THR A 35 0.90 -0.52 10.88
N GLY A 36 0.69 0.65 10.26
CA GLY A 36 -0.53 1.43 10.42
C GLY A 36 -1.79 0.74 9.89
N LEU A 37 -1.71 0.08 8.73
CA LEU A 37 -2.83 -0.65 8.13
C LEU A 37 -3.23 -1.90 8.92
N VAL A 38 -2.24 -2.67 9.39
CA VAL A 38 -2.46 -3.86 10.22
C VAL A 38 -3.03 -3.47 11.59
N LEU A 39 -2.48 -2.42 12.22
CA LEU A 39 -3.05 -1.88 13.47
C LEU A 39 -4.50 -1.41 13.25
N GLY A 40 -4.79 -0.75 12.13
CA GLY A 40 -6.16 -0.38 11.76
C GLY A 40 -7.09 -1.58 11.61
N ALA A 41 -6.64 -2.64 10.93
CA ALA A 41 -7.42 -3.87 10.77
C ALA A 41 -7.67 -4.61 12.09
N VAL A 42 -6.65 -4.71 12.94
CA VAL A 42 -6.76 -5.30 14.29
C VAL A 42 -7.70 -4.45 15.16
N ALA A 43 -7.54 -3.13 15.17
CA ALA A 43 -8.44 -2.23 15.91
C ALA A 43 -9.90 -2.39 15.44
N MET A 44 -10.12 -2.51 14.12
CA MET A 44 -11.46 -2.76 13.56
C MET A 44 -12.03 -4.13 13.94
N SER A 45 -11.18 -5.14 14.14
CA SER A 45 -11.63 -6.47 14.60
C SER A 45 -12.15 -6.49 16.04
N LEU A 46 -11.73 -5.50 16.85
CA LEU A 46 -12.17 -5.31 18.23
C LEU A 46 -13.48 -4.52 18.34
N VAL A 47 -13.92 -3.88 17.25
CA VAL A 47 -15.19 -3.15 17.23
C VAL A 47 -16.35 -4.16 17.25
N PRO A 48 -17.43 -3.92 18.04
CA PRO A 48 -18.57 -4.83 18.11
C PRO A 48 -19.14 -5.14 16.73
N ARG A 49 -19.44 -6.42 16.46
CA ARG A 49 -19.85 -6.91 15.12
C ARG A 49 -21.13 -6.23 14.56
N GLY A 50 -21.95 -5.63 15.44
CA GLY A 50 -23.15 -4.87 15.07
C GLY A 50 -22.90 -3.38 14.80
N ALA A 51 -21.68 -2.88 15.00
CA ALA A 51 -21.39 -1.46 14.88
C ALA A 51 -21.54 -0.98 13.42
N PRO A 52 -22.26 0.13 13.18
CA PRO A 52 -22.41 0.72 11.85
C PRO A 52 -21.06 1.06 11.20
N ALA A 53 -20.06 1.45 11.99
CA ALA A 53 -18.72 1.79 11.52
C ALA A 53 -18.00 0.63 10.82
N LEU A 54 -18.04 -0.58 11.42
CA LEU A 54 -17.49 -1.80 10.83
C LEU A 54 -18.18 -2.16 9.51
N ARG A 55 -19.47 -1.83 9.39
CA ARG A 55 -20.23 -2.06 8.17
C ARG A 55 -19.81 -1.15 7.01
N ILE A 56 -19.31 0.04 7.30
CA ILE A 56 -18.92 1.02 6.30
C ILE A 56 -17.44 0.86 5.96
N ALA A 57 -16.60 0.61 6.96
CA ALA A 57 -15.15 0.57 6.81
C ALA A 57 -14.59 -0.76 6.28
N ALA A 58 -15.27 -1.89 6.53
CA ALA A 58 -14.71 -3.20 6.18
C ALA A 58 -14.44 -3.38 4.67
N PRO A 59 -15.35 -3.04 3.73
CA PRO A 59 -15.06 -3.20 2.31
C PRO A 59 -13.91 -2.30 1.82
N PRO A 60 -13.86 -0.99 2.12
CA PRO A 60 -12.70 -0.14 1.79
C PRO A 60 -11.39 -0.66 2.38
N LEU A 61 -11.38 -1.07 3.65
CA LEU A 61 -10.17 -1.55 4.31
C LEU A 61 -9.67 -2.85 3.68
N ALA A 62 -10.57 -3.78 3.34
CA ALA A 62 -10.21 -5.00 2.63
C ALA A 62 -9.63 -4.73 1.24
N MET A 63 -10.20 -3.77 0.49
CA MET A 63 -9.67 -3.39 -0.83
C MET A 63 -8.31 -2.69 -0.72
N VAL A 64 -8.12 -1.82 0.27
CA VAL A 64 -6.82 -1.19 0.55
C VAL A 64 -5.77 -2.24 0.89
N LEU A 65 -6.09 -3.19 1.77
CA LEU A 65 -5.18 -4.30 2.12
C LEU A 65 -4.84 -5.16 0.88
N ALA A 66 -5.83 -5.48 0.05
CA ALA A 66 -5.59 -6.26 -1.17
C ALA A 66 -4.67 -5.51 -2.15
N TYR A 67 -4.93 -4.23 -2.41
CA TYR A 67 -4.08 -3.40 -3.28
C TYR A 67 -2.68 -3.27 -2.71
N PHE A 68 -2.56 -3.07 -1.41
CA PHE A 68 -1.29 -2.95 -0.71
C PHE A 68 -0.47 -4.24 -0.79
N GLY A 69 -1.05 -5.40 -0.46
CA GLY A 69 -0.33 -6.68 -0.46
C GLY A 69 0.11 -7.09 -1.87
N LEU A 70 -0.78 -7.01 -2.85
CA LEU A 70 -0.47 -7.31 -4.24
C LEU A 70 0.52 -6.32 -4.83
N GLY A 71 0.32 -5.02 -4.62
CA GLY A 71 1.20 -3.97 -5.10
C GLY A 71 2.61 -4.09 -4.52
N SER A 72 2.72 -4.37 -3.21
CA SER A 72 4.01 -4.60 -2.54
C SER A 72 4.75 -5.80 -3.12
N MET A 73 4.05 -6.92 -3.36
CA MET A 73 4.67 -8.12 -3.93
C MET A 73 5.14 -7.89 -5.37
N VAL A 74 4.32 -7.24 -6.21
CA VAL A 74 4.68 -6.92 -7.59
C VAL A 74 5.89 -5.98 -7.64
N LEU A 75 5.87 -4.91 -6.84
CA LEU A 75 7.00 -3.97 -6.76
C LEU A 75 8.27 -4.65 -6.27
N ALA A 76 8.20 -5.48 -5.23
CA ALA A 76 9.35 -6.21 -4.72
C ALA A 76 9.93 -7.17 -5.77
N THR A 77 9.07 -7.85 -6.53
CA THR A 77 9.47 -8.72 -7.65
C THR A 77 10.16 -7.94 -8.76
N GLU A 78 9.61 -6.78 -9.16
CA GLU A 78 10.22 -5.91 -10.18
C GLU A 78 11.58 -5.37 -9.72
N ILE A 79 11.71 -4.96 -8.46
CA ILE A 79 12.99 -4.49 -7.88
C ILE A 79 14.01 -5.62 -7.90
N PHE A 80 13.61 -6.82 -7.48
CA PHE A 80 14.48 -8.00 -7.51
C PHE A 80 14.95 -8.31 -8.94
N ALA A 81 14.02 -8.43 -9.89
CA ALA A 81 14.35 -8.76 -11.28
C ALA A 81 15.30 -7.75 -11.94
N ARG A 82 15.20 -6.46 -11.59
CA ARG A 82 15.97 -5.39 -12.23
C ARG A 82 17.29 -5.08 -11.54
N PHE A 83 17.35 -5.18 -10.22
CA PHE A 83 18.47 -4.63 -9.44
C PHE A 83 19.26 -5.67 -8.65
N HIS A 84 18.85 -6.93 -8.62
CA HIS A 84 19.50 -7.96 -7.80
C HIS A 84 20.99 -8.15 -8.13
N ALA A 85 21.39 -8.02 -9.40
CA ALA A 85 22.80 -8.12 -9.77
C ALA A 85 23.67 -6.97 -9.20
N ALA A 86 23.08 -5.81 -8.89
CA ALA A 86 23.79 -4.64 -8.38
C ALA A 86 23.73 -4.54 -6.84
N ILE A 87 22.59 -4.90 -6.25
CA ILE A 87 22.32 -4.74 -4.81
C ILE A 87 21.58 -5.99 -4.25
N PRO A 88 22.23 -7.17 -4.24
CA PRO A 88 21.57 -8.44 -3.94
C PRO A 88 20.90 -8.45 -2.57
N ASP A 89 21.63 -8.14 -1.50
CA ASP A 89 21.10 -8.16 -0.12
C ASP A 89 19.89 -7.25 0.07
N ALA A 90 19.92 -6.05 -0.52
CA ALA A 90 18.81 -5.09 -0.44
C ALA A 90 17.58 -5.60 -1.20
N THR A 91 17.77 -6.18 -2.38
CA THR A 91 16.65 -6.75 -3.16
C THR A 91 16.07 -8.02 -2.54
N GLU A 92 16.89 -8.89 -1.93
CA GLU A 92 16.41 -10.08 -1.21
C GLU A 92 15.59 -9.68 0.02
N THR A 93 16.07 -8.69 0.78
CA THR A 93 15.34 -8.10 1.90
C THR A 93 14.01 -7.53 1.42
N GLN A 94 13.99 -6.85 0.27
CA GLN A 94 12.76 -6.30 -0.29
C GLN A 94 11.77 -7.38 -0.73
N LEU A 95 12.27 -8.47 -1.32
CA LEU A 95 11.44 -9.60 -1.71
C LEU A 95 10.82 -10.28 -0.48
N ALA A 96 11.61 -10.51 0.57
CA ALA A 96 11.12 -11.03 1.83
C ALA A 96 10.06 -10.10 2.47
N SER A 97 10.29 -8.78 2.44
CA SER A 97 9.32 -7.78 2.89
C SER A 97 8.03 -7.82 2.06
N GLY A 98 8.13 -7.93 0.74
CA GLY A 98 6.97 -8.05 -0.16
C GLY A 98 6.11 -9.29 0.14
N ILE A 99 6.75 -10.43 0.44
CA ILE A 99 6.07 -11.64 0.90
C ILE A 99 5.38 -11.40 2.24
N GLY A 100 6.07 -10.77 3.19
CA GLY A 100 5.52 -10.40 4.50
C GLY A 100 4.25 -9.55 4.36
N HIS A 101 4.29 -8.51 3.53
CA HIS A 101 3.14 -7.65 3.27
C HIS A 101 1.96 -8.38 2.61
N LEU A 102 2.24 -9.32 1.71
CA LEU A 102 1.19 -10.14 1.10
C LEU A 102 0.50 -11.02 2.14
N VAL A 103 1.27 -11.64 3.05
CA VAL A 103 0.75 -12.46 4.15
C VAL A 103 -0.06 -11.60 5.13
N GLU A 104 0.44 -10.43 5.52
CA GLU A 104 -0.25 -9.50 6.41
C GLU A 104 -1.55 -8.99 5.82
N ALA A 105 -1.55 -8.62 4.54
CA ALA A 105 -2.76 -8.23 3.81
C ALA A 105 -3.78 -9.38 3.78
N ALA A 106 -3.34 -10.60 3.48
CA ALA A 106 -4.21 -11.78 3.48
C ALA A 106 -4.83 -12.03 4.86
N ALA A 107 -4.03 -11.92 5.93
CA ALA A 107 -4.50 -12.06 7.31
C ALA A 107 -5.52 -10.97 7.67
N GLY A 108 -5.24 -9.71 7.36
CA GLY A 108 -6.17 -8.60 7.59
C GLY A 108 -7.50 -8.78 6.83
N VAL A 109 -7.45 -9.20 5.57
CA VAL A 109 -8.65 -9.52 4.78
C VAL A 109 -9.41 -10.71 5.39
N ALA A 110 -8.72 -11.76 5.85
CA ALA A 110 -9.33 -12.91 6.49
C ALA A 110 -10.08 -12.52 7.77
N VAL A 111 -9.50 -11.63 8.59
CA VAL A 111 -10.15 -11.07 9.79
C VAL A 111 -11.41 -10.29 9.43
N LEU A 112 -11.38 -9.52 8.33
CA LEU A 112 -12.53 -8.74 7.87
C LEU A 112 -13.60 -9.60 7.18
N PHE A 113 -13.28 -10.81 6.72
CA PHE A 113 -14.13 -11.65 5.88
C PHE A 113 -15.59 -11.79 6.37
N PRO A 114 -15.87 -12.01 7.68
CA PRO A 114 -17.25 -12.08 8.17
C PRO A 114 -18.07 -10.80 7.87
N HIS A 115 -17.41 -9.65 7.82
CA HIS A 115 -18.01 -8.34 7.58
C HIS A 115 -18.11 -7.97 6.10
N LEU A 116 -17.45 -8.72 5.21
CA LEU A 116 -17.47 -8.52 3.76
C LEU A 116 -18.66 -9.21 3.09
N ARG A 117 -19.29 -10.17 3.77
CA ARG A 117 -20.45 -10.91 3.24
C ARG A 117 -21.68 -9.99 3.10
N ARG A 118 -22.49 -10.24 2.06
CA ARG A 118 -23.79 -9.59 1.83
C ARG A 118 -23.71 -8.06 1.66
N ARG A 119 -22.61 -7.56 1.10
CA ARG A 119 -22.44 -6.13 0.77
C ARG A 119 -23.02 -5.81 -0.61
N SER A 120 -23.54 -4.59 -0.74
CA SER A 120 -24.02 -4.10 -2.04
C SER A 120 -22.85 -3.85 -2.98
N ARG A 121 -23.09 -3.94 -4.29
CA ARG A 121 -22.08 -3.66 -5.31
C ARG A 121 -21.58 -2.22 -5.25
N HIS A 122 -22.49 -1.28 -4.95
CA HIS A 122 -22.12 0.12 -4.70
C HIS A 122 -21.05 0.23 -3.61
N ALA A 123 -21.18 -0.52 -2.51
CA ALA A 123 -20.17 -0.51 -1.45
C ALA A 123 -18.79 -0.99 -1.95
N TRP A 124 -18.75 -1.96 -2.85
CA TRP A 124 -17.50 -2.46 -3.46
C TRP A 124 -16.91 -1.49 -4.49
N ILE A 125 -17.75 -0.80 -5.28
CA ILE A 125 -17.29 0.25 -6.20
C ILE A 125 -16.65 1.39 -5.42
N VAL A 126 -17.32 1.85 -4.35
CA VAL A 126 -16.76 2.89 -3.46
C VAL A 126 -15.49 2.41 -2.78
N ALA A 127 -15.46 1.17 -2.26
CA ALA A 127 -14.27 0.59 -1.66
C ALA A 127 -13.07 0.55 -2.62
N ASN A 128 -13.31 0.16 -3.87
CA ASN A 128 -12.29 0.12 -4.91
C ASN A 128 -11.79 1.54 -5.26
N ALA A 129 -12.69 2.53 -5.35
CA ALA A 129 -12.31 3.92 -5.56
C ALA A 129 -11.46 4.47 -4.39
N VAL A 130 -11.83 4.15 -3.15
CA VAL A 130 -11.05 4.53 -1.95
C VAL A 130 -9.67 3.88 -1.98
N ALA A 131 -9.57 2.59 -2.32
CA ALA A 131 -8.30 1.89 -2.41
C ALA A 131 -7.39 2.47 -3.51
N ALA A 132 -7.95 2.76 -4.68
CA ALA A 132 -7.21 3.40 -5.76
C ALA A 132 -6.74 4.83 -5.40
N ALA A 133 -7.58 5.61 -4.72
CA ALA A 133 -7.23 6.95 -4.25
C ALA A 133 -6.12 6.92 -3.18
N TYR A 134 -6.23 6.01 -2.21
CA TYR A 134 -5.20 5.77 -1.21
C TYR A 134 -3.87 5.40 -1.87
N TRP A 135 -3.90 4.47 -2.82
CA TRP A 135 -2.70 4.06 -3.54
C TRP A 135 -2.08 5.21 -4.33
N MET A 136 -2.88 6.01 -5.04
CA MET A 136 -2.36 7.18 -5.74
C MET A 136 -1.76 8.22 -4.80
N ALA A 137 -2.35 8.43 -3.62
CA ALA A 137 -1.75 9.30 -2.62
C ALA A 137 -0.39 8.78 -2.17
N GLN A 138 -0.23 7.46 -1.98
CA GLN A 138 1.05 6.86 -1.62
C GLN A 138 2.10 7.00 -2.72
N VAL A 139 1.72 6.76 -3.98
CA VAL A 139 2.59 7.00 -5.13
C VAL A 139 3.06 8.46 -5.14
N LEU A 140 2.15 9.43 -4.97
CA LEU A 140 2.52 10.85 -4.96
C LEU A 140 3.48 11.22 -3.82
N VAL A 141 3.32 10.63 -2.64
CA VAL A 141 4.18 10.88 -1.47
C VAL A 141 5.55 10.19 -1.62
N ILE A 142 5.58 8.96 -2.14
CA ILE A 142 6.78 8.11 -2.20
C ILE A 142 7.61 8.35 -3.47
N THR A 143 7.00 8.89 -4.53
CA THR A 143 7.71 9.37 -5.74
C THR A 143 7.67 10.89 -5.85
N PRO A 144 8.44 11.62 -5.03
CA PRO A 144 8.68 13.03 -5.30
C PRO A 144 9.23 13.24 -6.73
N PRO A 145 9.01 14.41 -7.35
CA PRO A 145 9.44 14.67 -8.73
C PRO A 145 10.96 14.59 -8.95
N TRP A 146 11.75 14.55 -7.88
CA TRP A 146 13.21 14.34 -7.90
C TRP A 146 13.64 12.87 -7.69
N PHE A 147 12.70 11.94 -7.50
CA PHE A 147 12.97 10.52 -7.28
C PHE A 147 13.12 9.78 -8.62
N ALA A 148 14.35 9.75 -9.15
CA ALA A 148 14.68 9.17 -10.46
C ALA A 148 15.84 8.15 -10.37
N PHE A 149 15.94 7.40 -9.27
CA PHE A 149 17.00 6.42 -9.11
C PHE A 149 16.83 5.25 -10.10
N GLN A 150 17.79 5.07 -11.01
CA GLN A 150 17.89 3.93 -11.94
C GLN A 150 16.57 3.53 -12.66
N GLY A 151 15.80 4.51 -13.14
CA GLY A 151 14.55 4.23 -13.87
C GLY A 151 13.36 3.81 -13.00
N GLN A 152 13.46 3.97 -11.67
CA GLN A 152 12.35 3.70 -10.75
C GLN A 152 11.14 4.62 -11.00
N LEU A 153 11.34 5.83 -11.51
CA LEU A 153 10.24 6.74 -11.83
C LEU A 153 9.30 6.14 -12.88
N GLU A 154 9.86 5.54 -13.93
CA GLU A 154 9.11 4.87 -14.99
C GLU A 154 8.36 3.65 -14.46
N VAL A 155 9.00 2.87 -13.58
CA VAL A 155 8.38 1.70 -12.93
C VAL A 155 7.21 2.14 -12.06
N VAL A 156 7.39 3.15 -11.21
CA VAL A 156 6.34 3.65 -10.33
C VAL A 156 5.19 4.27 -11.12
N ARG A 157 5.47 5.02 -12.19
CA ARG A 157 4.43 5.54 -13.10
C ARG A 157 3.65 4.41 -13.77
N MET A 158 4.35 3.39 -14.28
CA MET A 158 3.72 2.23 -14.91
C MET A 158 2.83 1.46 -13.91
N LEU A 159 3.31 1.23 -12.70
CA LEU A 159 2.53 0.60 -11.64
C LEU A 159 1.31 1.45 -11.25
N ALA A 160 1.47 2.77 -11.12
CA ALA A 160 0.36 3.67 -10.83
C ALA A 160 -0.74 3.59 -11.91
N LEU A 161 -0.34 3.65 -13.19
CA LEU A 161 -1.27 3.50 -14.32
C LEU A 161 -1.92 2.11 -14.35
N ALA A 162 -1.15 1.05 -14.09
CA ALA A 162 -1.67 -0.31 -14.03
C ALA A 162 -2.70 -0.46 -12.90
N THR A 163 -2.46 0.12 -11.72
CA THR A 163 -3.41 0.11 -10.61
C THR A 163 -4.68 0.88 -10.94
N LEU A 164 -4.59 2.05 -11.60
CA LEU A 164 -5.76 2.79 -12.06
C LEU A 164 -6.57 1.99 -13.09
N ALA A 165 -5.89 1.34 -14.04
CA ALA A 165 -6.53 0.49 -15.04
C ALA A 165 -7.23 -0.73 -14.40
N ALA A 166 -6.55 -1.41 -13.47
CA ALA A 166 -7.12 -2.52 -12.72
C ALA A 166 -8.33 -2.07 -11.89
N GLY A 167 -8.25 -0.91 -11.24
CA GLY A 167 -9.36 -0.31 -10.51
C GLY A 167 -10.56 -0.01 -11.42
N ALA A 168 -10.32 0.57 -12.59
CA ALA A 168 -11.38 0.82 -13.57
C ALA A 168 -12.04 -0.49 -14.06
N LEU A 169 -11.25 -1.55 -14.31
CA LEU A 169 -11.75 -2.86 -14.72
C LEU A 169 -12.61 -3.51 -13.63
N VAL A 170 -12.16 -3.50 -12.38
CA VAL A 170 -12.94 -4.02 -11.24
C VAL A 170 -14.27 -3.28 -11.12
N SER A 171 -14.25 -1.94 -11.19
CA SER A 171 -15.48 -1.13 -11.18
C SER A 171 -16.41 -1.48 -12.35
N LEU A 172 -15.87 -1.69 -13.55
CA LEU A 172 -16.65 -2.05 -14.74
C LEU A 172 -17.28 -3.45 -14.61
N VAL A 173 -16.54 -4.44 -14.09
CA VAL A 173 -17.06 -5.79 -13.84
C VAL A 173 -18.19 -5.75 -12.82
N LEU A 174 -17.99 -5.01 -11.72
CA LEU A 174 -19.01 -4.83 -10.68
C LEU A 174 -20.25 -4.13 -11.23
N TRP A 175 -20.07 -3.14 -12.11
CA TRP A 175 -21.15 -2.44 -12.78
C TRP A 175 -21.92 -3.33 -13.76
N ARG A 176 -21.22 -4.08 -14.63
CA ARG A 176 -21.85 -4.95 -15.63
C ARG A 176 -22.60 -6.13 -15.01
N ALA A 177 -22.18 -6.60 -13.84
CA ALA A 177 -22.89 -7.65 -13.12
C ALA A 177 -24.22 -7.17 -12.49
N ALA A 178 -24.52 -5.86 -12.47
CA ALA A 178 -25.77 -5.27 -11.97
C ALA A 178 -27.02 -5.90 -12.62
N PRO A 179 -28.01 -6.44 -11.87
CA PRO A 179 -29.31 -6.70 -12.45
C PRO A 179 -29.85 -5.38 -12.99
N ARG A 180 -30.42 -5.43 -14.20
CA ARG A 180 -31.05 -4.25 -14.78
C ARG A 180 -32.26 -3.88 -13.92
N PRO A 181 -32.51 -2.58 -13.67
CA PRO A 181 -33.80 -2.17 -13.13
C PRO A 181 -34.89 -2.70 -14.05
N ALA A 182 -35.90 -3.34 -13.45
CA ALA A 182 -37.09 -3.83 -14.14
C ALA A 182 -37.90 -2.66 -14.70
#